data_AF-A0A944XRV4-F1
#
_entry.id   AF-A0A944XRV4-F1
#
_cell.length_a   1.000
_cell.length_b   1.000
_cell.length_c   1.000
_cell.angle_alpha   90.00
_cell.angle_beta   90.00
_cell.angle_gamma   90.00
#
_symmetry.space_group_name_H-M   'P 1'
#
loop_
_entity.id
_entity.type
_entity.pdbx_description
1 polymer ?
#
loop_
_entity_poly.entity_id
_entity_poly.type
_entity_poly.pdbx_seq_one_letter_code
_entity_poly.pdbx_strand_id
1 'polypeptide(L)'
;MTHRIPSDTLNYLLLFFVLMMFPVILFGIEQKVFAGESSDGSDSLFENQIRSMTAPKPPLKLSGDPRYRNNQDGTVSDLKYGLMWKLQDSYQEKKEWTNWEAAQLYVEKKNKQKFAGHNDWRLPTRKELLTLYEKDKSIPWFYYWTTNEVHMDPIFGYTSCCFWTSEEYKDLYAWHVNFLRGKAYPSIKKGEKNQAAGSASLSVIRPVRGILKGGSVADTKKELEADSNFKSMDVSGRESKAELGVKVDKLD
;
A
#
# COMPACT_ATOMS: atom_id res chain seq x y z
N MET A 1 -15.88 -76.61 42.60
CA MET A 1 -15.44 -76.14 41.27
C MET A 1 -14.39 -75.05 41.48
N THR A 2 -13.12 -75.45 41.53
CA THR A 2 -11.97 -74.54 41.69
C THR A 2 -11.34 -74.36 40.33
N HIS A 3 -11.57 -73.20 39.71
CA HIS A 3 -10.94 -72.84 38.44
C HIS A 3 -9.44 -72.60 38.66
N ARG A 4 -8.60 -73.53 38.24
CA ARG A 4 -7.15 -73.29 38.11
C ARG A 4 -6.92 -72.48 36.84
N ILE A 5 -6.40 -71.27 37.02
CA ILE A 5 -5.96 -70.39 35.93
C ILE A 5 -4.59 -70.92 35.42
N PRO A 6 -4.41 -71.17 34.11
CA PRO A 6 -3.16 -71.71 33.59
C PRO A 6 -2.00 -70.71 33.74
N SER A 7 -0.83 -71.19 34.18
CA SER A 7 0.37 -70.39 34.51
C SER A 7 0.81 -69.44 33.40
N ASP A 8 0.54 -69.77 32.15
CA ASP A 8 0.94 -68.96 31.00
C ASP A 8 0.14 -67.65 30.92
N THR A 9 -1.12 -67.67 31.33
CA THR A 9 -1.94 -66.43 31.40
C THR A 9 -1.47 -65.48 32.49
N LEU A 10 -0.85 -65.98 33.57
CA LEU A 10 -0.26 -65.16 34.63
C LEU A 10 1.03 -64.48 34.17
N ASN A 11 1.84 -65.19 33.37
CA ASN A 11 3.07 -64.65 32.76
C ASN A 11 2.77 -63.59 31.71
N TYR A 12 1.75 -63.76 30.86
CA TYR A 12 1.33 -62.72 29.93
C TYR A 12 0.74 -61.50 30.64
N LEU A 13 0.01 -61.69 31.75
CA LEU A 13 -0.50 -60.57 32.55
C LEU A 13 0.65 -59.78 33.20
N LEU A 14 1.64 -60.47 33.77
CA LEU A 14 2.83 -59.84 34.36
C LEU A 14 3.67 -59.13 33.29
N LEU A 15 3.87 -59.75 32.12
CA LEU A 15 4.61 -59.18 31.01
C LEU A 15 3.90 -57.92 30.45
N PHE A 16 2.56 -57.94 30.42
CA PHE A 16 1.74 -56.79 29.99
C PHE A 16 1.81 -55.63 30.98
N PHE A 17 1.83 -55.90 32.29
CA PHE A 17 2.03 -54.86 33.32
C PHE A 17 3.44 -54.26 33.28
N VAL A 18 4.47 -55.07 33.00
CA VAL A 18 5.86 -54.57 32.83
C VAL A 18 5.99 -53.73 31.55
N LEU A 19 5.39 -54.14 30.42
CA LEU A 19 5.41 -53.39 29.16
C LEU A 19 4.57 -52.10 29.19
N MET A 20 3.52 -52.03 30.00
CA MET A 20 2.70 -50.83 30.19
C MET A 20 3.29 -49.83 31.20
N MET A 21 4.17 -50.27 32.10
CA MET A 21 4.78 -49.39 33.12
C MET A 21 6.13 -48.79 32.70
N PHE A 22 6.84 -49.39 31.75
CA PHE A 22 8.10 -48.83 31.24
C PHE A 22 7.98 -47.55 30.38
N PRO A 23 6.89 -47.29 29.62
CA PRO A 23 6.71 -46.00 28.94
C PRO A 23 6.38 -44.86 29.91
N VAL A 24 5.81 -45.15 31.09
CA VAL A 24 5.39 -44.11 32.06
C VAL A 24 6.59 -43.53 32.81
N ILE A 25 7.68 -44.30 32.98
CA ILE A 25 8.90 -43.81 33.64
C ILE A 25 9.85 -43.08 32.66
N LEU A 26 9.79 -43.38 31.35
CA LEU A 26 10.52 -42.59 30.35
C LEU A 26 9.79 -41.31 29.92
N PHE A 27 8.45 -41.25 30.01
CA PHE A 27 7.70 -40.01 29.78
C PHE A 27 7.70 -39.04 30.98
N GLY A 28 8.18 -39.48 32.15
CA GLY A 28 8.26 -38.65 33.37
C GLY A 28 9.54 -37.81 33.51
N ILE A 29 10.56 -38.00 32.66
CA ILE A 29 11.86 -37.33 32.80
C ILE A 29 12.19 -36.37 31.63
N GLU A 30 11.46 -36.44 30.50
CA GLU A 30 11.60 -35.47 29.39
C GLU A 30 10.45 -34.45 29.27
N GLN A 31 9.91 -34.00 30.40
CA GLN A 31 9.25 -32.68 30.47
C GLN A 31 10.04 -31.65 31.27
N LYS A 32 11.35 -31.86 31.48
CA LYS A 32 12.18 -30.93 32.24
C LYS A 32 13.43 -30.40 31.54
N VAL A 33 13.53 -30.53 30.22
CA VAL A 33 14.66 -29.96 29.44
C VAL A 33 14.24 -28.80 28.50
N PHE A 34 12.96 -28.46 28.42
CA PHE A 34 12.52 -27.15 27.87
C PHE A 34 11.66 -26.34 28.85
N ALA A 35 11.84 -26.56 30.15
CA ALA A 35 11.76 -25.42 31.06
C ALA A 35 13.11 -24.72 30.96
N GLY A 36 13.31 -23.98 29.85
CA GLY A 36 14.25 -22.87 29.89
C GLY A 36 13.88 -22.08 31.13
N GLU A 37 14.88 -21.81 31.98
CA GLU A 37 14.73 -21.03 33.19
C GLU A 37 13.72 -19.93 32.91
N SER A 38 12.74 -19.76 33.79
CA SER A 38 12.01 -18.50 33.86
C SER A 38 13.03 -17.45 34.22
N SER A 39 13.79 -16.98 33.22
CA SER A 39 14.39 -15.68 33.26
C SER A 39 13.19 -14.80 33.49
N ASP A 40 13.14 -14.20 34.67
CA ASP A 40 12.39 -12.99 34.95
C ASP A 40 12.98 -11.89 34.06
N GLY A 41 12.86 -12.12 32.75
CA GLY A 41 13.28 -11.28 31.66
C GLY A 41 12.10 -10.36 31.44
N SER A 42 11.92 -9.44 32.37
CA SER A 42 11.45 -8.11 32.01
C SER A 42 12.50 -7.52 31.07
N ASP A 43 12.55 -8.07 29.85
CA ASP A 43 13.51 -7.67 28.85
C ASP A 43 13.03 -6.32 28.36
N SER A 44 13.44 -5.30 29.12
CA SER A 44 13.04 -3.91 28.99
C SER A 44 13.27 -3.39 27.57
N LEU A 45 14.19 -4.03 26.83
CA LEU A 45 14.41 -3.81 25.41
C LEU A 45 13.17 -4.13 24.58
N PHE A 46 12.52 -5.29 24.76
CA PHE A 46 11.30 -5.65 24.06
C PHE A 46 10.07 -4.94 24.63
N GLU A 47 10.01 -4.73 25.95
CA GLU A 47 8.88 -4.04 26.56
C GLU A 47 8.80 -2.57 26.11
N ASN A 48 9.93 -1.86 26.07
CA ASN A 48 9.99 -0.50 25.54
C ASN A 48 9.70 -0.47 24.03
N GLN A 49 10.11 -1.50 23.29
CA GLN A 49 9.83 -1.62 21.86
C GLN A 49 8.34 -1.87 21.56
N ILE A 50 7.66 -2.68 22.37
CA ILE A 50 6.22 -2.93 22.23
C ILE A 50 5.44 -1.67 22.65
N ARG A 51 5.85 -1.01 23.74
CA ARG A 51 5.22 0.25 24.18
C ARG A 51 5.40 1.37 23.16
N SER A 52 6.55 1.48 22.49
CA SER A 52 6.77 2.50 21.46
C SER A 52 5.91 2.28 20.21
N MET A 53 5.69 1.03 19.81
CA MET A 53 4.79 0.69 18.69
C MET A 53 3.29 0.80 19.05
N THR A 54 2.94 0.73 20.34
CA THR A 54 1.54 0.79 20.83
C THR A 54 1.17 2.17 21.38
N ALA A 55 2.13 3.09 21.47
CA ALA A 55 1.89 4.44 21.97
C ALA A 55 0.81 5.15 21.12
N PRO A 56 -0.15 5.85 21.75
CA PRO A 56 -1.13 6.63 21.02
C PRO A 56 -0.42 7.70 20.21
N LYS A 57 -0.72 7.77 18.91
CA LYS A 57 -0.12 8.76 18.03
C LYS A 57 -0.56 10.16 18.48
N PRO A 58 0.38 11.12 18.61
CA PRO A 58 0.02 12.47 19.01
C PRO A 58 -0.96 13.11 18.01
N PRO A 59 -1.83 14.04 18.43
CA PRO A 59 -2.72 14.72 17.49
C PRO A 59 -1.89 15.55 16.50
N LEU A 60 -2.27 15.47 15.21
CA LEU A 60 -1.65 16.29 14.17
C LEU A 60 -2.22 17.71 14.21
N LYS A 61 -1.35 18.71 14.13
CA LYS A 61 -1.76 20.10 13.96
C LYS A 61 -2.21 20.32 12.52
N LEU A 62 -3.47 20.71 12.33
CA LEU A 62 -4.01 21.06 11.01
C LEU A 62 -3.30 22.31 10.47
N SER A 63 -3.09 22.35 9.15
CA SER A 63 -2.45 23.47 8.46
C SER A 63 -3.35 24.72 8.41
N GLY A 64 -4.68 24.53 8.39
CA GLY A 64 -5.63 25.61 8.14
C GLY A 64 -5.62 26.12 6.69
N ASP A 65 -5.03 25.36 5.76
CA ASP A 65 -4.93 25.76 4.35
C ASP A 65 -6.33 25.84 3.69
N PRO A 66 -6.76 27.01 3.18
CA PRO A 66 -8.06 27.18 2.56
C PRO A 66 -8.22 26.39 1.25
N ARG A 67 -7.14 25.85 0.68
CA ARG A 67 -7.18 24.94 -0.48
C ARG A 67 -8.01 23.69 -0.19
N TYR A 68 -7.92 23.17 1.02
CA TYR A 68 -8.57 21.91 1.38
C TYR A 68 -9.82 22.15 2.20
N ARG A 69 -10.92 21.53 1.77
CA ARG A 69 -12.19 21.55 2.49
C ARG A 69 -12.58 20.13 2.89
N ASN A 70 -12.65 19.86 4.19
CA ASN A 70 -13.23 18.63 4.71
C ASN A 70 -14.76 18.69 4.54
N ASN A 71 -15.34 17.72 3.84
CA ASN A 71 -16.79 17.67 3.56
C ASN A 71 -17.58 16.95 4.67
N GLN A 72 -16.92 16.47 5.73
CA GLN A 72 -17.53 15.79 6.88
C GLN A 72 -18.23 14.45 6.56
N ASP A 73 -18.02 13.92 5.36
CA ASP A 73 -18.55 12.65 4.85
C ASP A 73 -17.46 11.59 4.62
N GLY A 74 -16.25 11.86 5.11
CA GLY A 74 -15.06 11.05 4.85
C GLY A 74 -14.33 11.42 3.54
N THR A 75 -14.62 12.58 2.95
CA THR A 75 -13.91 13.14 1.80
C THR A 75 -13.32 14.52 2.08
N VAL A 76 -12.30 14.88 1.28
CA VAL A 76 -11.68 16.20 1.26
C VAL A 76 -11.68 16.72 -0.17
N SER A 77 -12.19 17.93 -0.37
CA SER A 77 -12.12 18.64 -1.64
C SER A 77 -10.84 19.47 -1.71
N ASP A 78 -10.10 19.30 -2.80
CA ASP A 78 -8.99 20.16 -3.23
C ASP A 78 -9.53 21.21 -4.21
N LEU A 79 -9.76 22.41 -3.69
CA LEU A 79 -10.39 23.51 -4.42
C LEU A 79 -9.49 24.08 -5.52
N LYS A 80 -8.17 23.91 -5.41
CA LYS A 80 -7.21 24.42 -6.40
C LYS A 80 -7.27 23.62 -7.70
N TYR A 81 -7.43 22.29 -7.60
CA TYR A 81 -7.42 21.39 -8.76
C TYR A 81 -8.81 20.85 -9.11
N GLY A 82 -9.85 21.20 -8.36
CA GLY A 82 -11.21 20.70 -8.60
C GLY A 82 -11.34 19.19 -8.40
N LEU A 83 -10.54 18.64 -7.47
CA LEU A 83 -10.49 17.21 -7.18
C LEU A 83 -11.12 16.95 -5.81
N MET A 84 -11.67 15.76 -5.63
CA MET A 84 -12.14 15.28 -4.34
C MET A 84 -11.46 13.95 -4.04
N TRP A 85 -10.92 13.88 -2.84
CA TRP A 85 -10.11 12.76 -2.35
C TRP A 85 -10.83 12.07 -1.21
N LYS A 86 -10.70 10.74 -1.13
CA LYS A 86 -11.08 10.04 0.09
C LYS A 86 -10.15 10.48 1.22
N LEU A 87 -10.72 10.89 2.36
CA LEU A 87 -9.96 11.37 3.51
C LEU A 87 -9.00 10.27 4.00
N GLN A 88 -9.52 9.07 4.23
CA GLN A 88 -8.70 7.94 4.67
C GLN A 88 -8.12 7.14 3.50
N ASP A 89 -6.84 6.79 3.57
CA ASP A 89 -6.23 5.86 2.60
C ASP A 89 -6.63 4.40 2.86
N SER A 90 -6.29 3.51 1.91
CA SER A 90 -6.65 2.10 1.98
C SER A 90 -6.03 1.36 3.17
N TYR A 91 -4.83 1.74 3.60
CA TYR A 91 -4.14 1.09 4.73
C TYR A 91 -4.73 1.55 6.06
N GLN A 92 -5.08 2.82 6.20
CA GLN A 92 -5.77 3.30 7.38
C GLN A 92 -7.09 2.54 7.62
N GLU A 93 -7.81 2.20 6.54
CA GLU A 93 -9.07 1.48 6.61
C GLU A 93 -8.89 -0.04 6.81
N LYS A 94 -8.01 -0.68 6.04
CA LYS A 94 -7.86 -2.15 6.03
C LYS A 94 -6.78 -2.69 6.97
N LYS A 95 -5.82 -1.84 7.37
CA LYS A 95 -4.56 -2.22 8.03
C LYS A 95 -3.70 -3.19 7.23
N GLU A 96 -3.90 -3.22 5.91
CA GLU A 96 -3.23 -4.12 4.97
C GLU A 96 -2.63 -3.33 3.82
N TRP A 97 -1.42 -3.71 3.42
CA TRP A 97 -0.80 -3.20 2.20
C TRP A 97 -1.39 -3.89 0.97
N THR A 98 -1.46 -3.15 -0.14
CA THR A 98 -2.12 -3.64 -1.35
C THR A 98 -1.18 -3.63 -2.54
N ASN A 99 -1.24 -4.70 -3.34
CA ASN A 99 -0.68 -4.68 -4.70
C ASN A 99 -1.61 -3.89 -5.64
N TRP A 100 -1.14 -3.67 -6.87
CA TRP A 100 -1.87 -2.83 -7.83
C TRP A 100 -3.17 -3.46 -8.34
N GLU A 101 -3.26 -4.79 -8.46
CA GLU A 101 -4.52 -5.45 -8.84
C GLU A 101 -5.58 -5.30 -7.74
N ALA A 102 -5.19 -5.51 -6.48
CA ALA A 102 -6.05 -5.28 -5.31
C ALA A 102 -6.43 -3.81 -5.14
N ALA A 103 -5.58 -2.89 -5.65
CA ALA A 103 -5.86 -1.46 -5.68
C ALA A 103 -7.07 -1.13 -6.56
N GLN A 104 -7.13 -1.71 -7.77
CA GLN A 104 -8.26 -1.56 -8.68
C GLN A 104 -9.55 -2.10 -8.05
N LEU A 105 -9.50 -3.30 -7.48
CA LEU A 105 -10.64 -3.93 -6.80
C LEU A 105 -11.13 -3.12 -5.60
N TYR A 106 -10.23 -2.43 -4.88
CA TYR A 106 -10.60 -1.55 -3.78
C TYR A 106 -11.46 -0.37 -4.26
N VAL A 107 -11.06 0.27 -5.37
CA VAL A 107 -11.81 1.37 -5.98
C VAL A 107 -13.18 0.89 -6.48
N GLU A 108 -13.23 -0.23 -7.18
CA GLU A 108 -14.48 -0.83 -7.65
C GLU A 108 -15.45 -1.11 -6.49
N LYS A 109 -14.93 -1.66 -5.38
CA LYS A 109 -15.72 -1.90 -4.18
C LYS A 109 -16.30 -0.59 -3.63
N LYS A 110 -15.52 0.49 -3.58
CA LYS A 110 -16.00 1.80 -3.11
C LYS A 110 -17.09 2.38 -4.02
N ASN A 111 -16.98 2.17 -5.32
CA ASN A 111 -18.03 2.58 -6.27
C ASN A 111 -19.32 1.78 -6.09
N LYS A 112 -19.22 0.46 -5.92
CA LYS A 112 -20.40 -0.39 -5.63
C LYS A 112 -21.08 0.02 -4.33
N GLN A 113 -20.32 0.45 -3.33
CA GLN A 113 -20.81 0.94 -2.04
C GLN A 113 -21.39 2.36 -2.09
N LYS A 114 -21.27 3.08 -3.21
CA LYS A 114 -21.61 4.51 -3.32
C LYS A 114 -20.99 5.34 -2.19
N PHE A 115 -19.70 5.12 -1.91
CA PHE A 115 -19.02 5.81 -0.81
C PHE A 115 -19.17 7.34 -0.93
N ALA A 116 -19.57 8.00 0.16
CA ALA A 116 -19.93 9.42 0.21
C ALA A 116 -20.97 9.84 -0.85
N GLY A 117 -21.88 8.94 -1.23
CA GLY A 117 -22.89 9.20 -2.26
C GLY A 117 -22.38 9.10 -3.71
N HIS A 118 -21.12 8.72 -3.91
CA HIS A 118 -20.44 8.73 -5.20
C HIS A 118 -20.03 7.34 -5.68
N ASN A 119 -20.08 7.11 -6.99
CA ASN A 119 -19.74 5.85 -7.66
C ASN A 119 -18.73 6.02 -8.82
N ASP A 120 -18.09 7.19 -8.91
CA ASP A 120 -17.12 7.60 -9.91
C ASP A 120 -15.69 7.75 -9.32
N TRP A 121 -15.41 7.05 -8.22
CA TRP A 121 -14.07 6.97 -7.65
C TRP A 121 -13.13 6.22 -8.61
N ARG A 122 -11.90 6.71 -8.73
CA ARG A 122 -10.85 6.08 -9.53
C ARG A 122 -9.50 6.10 -8.83
N LEU A 123 -8.55 5.32 -9.34
CA LEU A 123 -7.14 5.53 -9.01
C LEU A 123 -6.69 6.90 -9.53
N PRO A 124 -5.82 7.60 -8.77
CA PRO A 124 -5.28 8.88 -9.21
C PRO A 124 -4.18 8.69 -10.25
N THR A 125 -4.00 9.68 -11.11
CA THR A 125 -2.82 9.78 -11.97
C THR A 125 -1.61 10.26 -11.17
N ARG A 126 -0.39 10.12 -11.73
CA ARG A 126 0.84 10.67 -11.13
C ARG A 126 0.73 12.18 -10.95
N LYS A 127 0.22 12.89 -11.96
CA LYS A 127 0.07 14.35 -11.93
C LYS A 127 -0.83 14.76 -10.77
N GLU A 128 -1.95 14.08 -10.57
CA GLU A 128 -2.88 14.36 -9.47
C GLU A 128 -2.29 14.06 -8.10
N LEU A 129 -1.60 12.93 -7.91
CA LEU A 129 -0.96 12.64 -6.63
C LEU A 129 0.14 13.66 -6.31
N LEU A 130 0.94 14.05 -7.30
CA LEU A 130 1.99 15.05 -7.11
C LEU A 130 1.43 16.42 -6.71
N THR A 131 0.16 16.74 -6.96
CA THR A 131 -0.43 17.99 -6.46
C THR A 131 -0.64 18.00 -4.94
N LEU A 132 -0.73 16.83 -4.31
CA LEU A 132 -0.84 16.68 -2.86
C LEU A 132 0.52 16.74 -2.16
N TYR A 133 1.63 16.65 -2.91
CA TYR A 133 2.97 16.73 -2.35
C TYR A 133 3.30 18.18 -2.00
N GLU A 134 3.55 18.44 -0.73
CA GLU A 134 3.80 19.77 -0.21
C GLU A 134 5.00 19.73 0.72
N LYS A 135 6.17 20.11 0.18
CA LYS A 135 7.47 19.98 0.87
C LYS A 135 7.50 20.66 2.26
N ASP A 136 6.78 21.77 2.41
CA ASP A 136 6.77 22.56 3.64
C ASP A 136 5.81 22.01 4.70
N LYS A 137 5.00 21.00 4.34
CA LYS A 137 4.12 20.28 5.27
C LYS A 137 4.79 18.96 5.64
N SER A 138 4.59 18.52 6.87
CA SER A 138 5.16 17.27 7.38
C SER A 138 4.13 16.53 8.22
N ILE A 139 4.00 15.24 7.95
CA ILE A 139 3.24 14.28 8.74
C ILE A 139 4.22 13.18 9.16
N PRO A 140 4.43 12.94 10.47
CA PRO A 140 5.27 11.85 10.93
C PRO A 140 4.75 10.50 10.42
N TRP A 141 5.63 9.74 9.79
CA TRP A 141 5.35 8.38 9.32
C TRP A 141 6.30 7.40 10.01
N PHE A 142 5.70 6.56 10.85
CA PHE A 142 6.39 5.52 11.60
C PHE A 142 6.29 4.20 10.84
N TYR A 143 7.44 3.63 10.49
CA TYR A 143 7.53 2.32 9.85
C TYR A 143 8.59 1.48 10.56
N TYR A 144 8.13 0.47 11.30
CA TYR A 144 8.93 -0.32 12.23
C TYR A 144 9.76 0.59 13.17
N TRP A 145 11.09 0.48 13.14
CA TRP A 145 12.01 1.27 13.95
C TRP A 145 12.40 2.61 13.31
N THR A 146 11.86 2.94 12.13
CA THR A 146 12.19 4.17 11.40
C THR A 146 11.09 5.22 11.56
N THR A 147 11.52 6.46 11.81
CA THR A 147 10.65 7.64 11.76
C THR A 147 11.05 8.45 10.54
N ASN A 148 10.09 8.65 9.64
CA ASN A 148 10.25 9.47 8.45
C ASN A 148 9.17 10.55 8.43
N GLU A 149 9.26 11.45 7.45
CA GLU A 149 8.30 12.52 7.25
C GLU A 149 7.63 12.39 5.88
N VAL A 150 6.31 12.40 5.88
CA VAL A 150 5.49 12.45 4.67
C VAL A 150 5.10 13.89 4.40
N HIS A 151 5.42 14.38 3.21
CA HIS A 151 5.16 15.76 2.81
C HIS A 151 3.77 15.91 2.18
N MET A 152 2.75 16.05 3.02
CA MET A 152 1.35 16.19 2.63
C MET A 152 0.61 17.03 3.69
N ASP A 153 -0.53 17.61 3.33
CA ASP A 153 -1.35 18.35 4.30
C ASP A 153 -1.87 17.48 5.45
N PRO A 154 -1.67 17.89 6.73
CA PRO A 154 -2.14 17.15 7.90
C PRO A 154 -3.67 16.92 7.97
N ILE A 155 -4.48 17.62 7.17
CA ILE A 155 -5.92 17.36 7.03
C ILE A 155 -6.20 15.90 6.66
N PHE A 156 -5.28 15.23 5.96
CA PHE A 156 -5.37 13.83 5.57
C PHE A 156 -5.03 12.83 6.68
N GLY A 157 -4.65 13.32 7.86
CA GLY A 157 -4.27 12.50 9.01
C GLY A 157 -2.98 11.70 8.80
N TYR A 158 -2.72 10.75 9.69
CA TYR A 158 -1.55 9.87 9.62
C TYR A 158 -1.58 8.95 8.41
N THR A 159 -0.89 9.31 7.34
CA THR A 159 -0.95 8.59 6.07
C THR A 159 0.31 7.79 5.77
N SER A 160 0.29 6.99 4.71
CA SER A 160 1.42 6.19 4.25
C SER A 160 2.34 6.96 3.29
N CYS A 161 3.56 6.47 3.09
CA CYS A 161 4.55 7.15 2.24
C CYS A 161 4.23 7.16 0.75
N CYS A 162 3.48 6.15 0.28
CA CYS A 162 3.59 5.68 -1.08
C CYS A 162 2.21 5.28 -1.61
N PHE A 163 1.81 5.82 -2.75
CA PHE A 163 0.46 5.65 -3.30
C PHE A 163 0.49 5.14 -4.73
N TRP A 164 -0.28 4.09 -5.02
CA TRP A 164 -0.49 3.59 -6.37
C TRP A 164 -1.18 4.63 -7.25
N THR A 165 -0.79 4.64 -8.52
CA THR A 165 -1.43 5.45 -9.56
C THR A 165 -2.21 4.55 -10.53
N SER A 166 -3.05 5.15 -11.36
CA SER A 166 -3.71 4.48 -12.48
C SER A 166 -2.79 4.18 -13.67
N GLU A 167 -1.56 4.71 -13.67
CA GLU A 167 -0.67 4.65 -14.82
C GLU A 167 0.19 3.38 -14.78
N GLU A 168 0.11 2.59 -15.84
CA GLU A 168 0.94 1.40 -16.05
C GLU A 168 2.27 1.77 -16.72
N TYR A 169 3.29 0.94 -16.51
CA TYR A 169 4.60 1.10 -17.13
C TYR A 169 5.12 -0.26 -17.59
N LYS A 170 5.13 -0.49 -18.91
CA LYS A 170 5.42 -1.83 -19.46
C LYS A 170 4.45 -2.89 -18.87
N ASP A 171 4.68 -4.16 -19.17
CA ASP A 171 3.72 -5.21 -18.83
C ASP A 171 3.68 -5.57 -17.34
N LEU A 172 4.80 -5.40 -16.62
CA LEU A 172 4.96 -5.86 -15.23
C LEU A 172 4.95 -4.75 -14.19
N TYR A 173 4.98 -3.48 -14.58
CA TYR A 173 5.08 -2.37 -13.64
C TYR A 173 3.89 -1.42 -13.71
N ALA A 174 3.65 -0.75 -12.60
CA ALA A 174 2.77 0.40 -12.49
C ALA A 174 3.48 1.50 -11.71
N TRP A 175 3.05 2.74 -11.92
CA TRP A 175 3.63 3.87 -11.20
C TRP A 175 3.04 4.00 -9.82
N HIS A 176 3.88 4.35 -8.84
CA HIS A 176 3.46 4.89 -7.57
C HIS A 176 4.17 6.23 -7.29
N VAL A 177 3.62 7.03 -6.38
CA VAL A 177 4.24 8.30 -5.94
C VAL A 177 4.69 8.17 -4.49
N ASN A 178 5.94 8.52 -4.23
CA ASN A 178 6.56 8.55 -2.91
C ASN A 178 6.57 9.99 -2.37
N PHE A 179 5.89 10.20 -1.25
CA PHE A 179 5.71 11.49 -0.59
C PHE A 179 6.80 11.82 0.45
N LEU A 180 7.77 10.92 0.67
CA LEU A 180 9.00 11.26 1.39
C LEU A 180 9.92 12.12 0.50
N ARG A 181 9.82 11.98 -0.83
CA ARG A 181 10.70 12.64 -1.80
C ARG A 181 9.99 13.44 -2.90
N GLY A 182 8.66 13.30 -3.02
CA GLY A 182 7.87 13.94 -4.07
C GLY A 182 8.17 13.40 -5.47
N LYS A 183 8.46 12.10 -5.58
CA LYS A 183 8.89 11.47 -6.84
C LYS A 183 8.06 10.23 -7.15
N ALA A 184 7.83 10.00 -8.45
CA ALA A 184 7.17 8.81 -8.94
C ALA A 184 8.19 7.75 -9.36
N TYR A 185 7.91 6.48 -9.07
CA TYR A 185 8.75 5.34 -9.44
C TYR A 185 7.90 4.21 -10.02
N PRO A 186 8.41 3.45 -11.00
CA PRO A 186 7.78 2.21 -11.42
C PRO A 186 7.99 1.14 -10.35
N SER A 187 6.96 0.36 -10.08
CA SER A 187 6.94 -0.72 -9.10
C SER A 187 6.23 -1.93 -9.67
N ILE A 188 6.61 -3.13 -9.23
CA ILE A 188 6.09 -4.39 -9.77
C ILE A 188 4.60 -4.49 -9.41
N LYS A 189 3.72 -4.47 -10.41
CA LYS A 189 2.27 -4.39 -10.19
C LYS A 189 1.64 -5.75 -9.91
N LYS A 190 2.26 -6.83 -10.39
CA LYS A 190 1.80 -8.22 -10.33
C LYS A 190 2.96 -9.15 -9.98
N GLY A 191 2.75 -10.06 -9.03
CA GLY A 191 3.72 -11.10 -8.73
C GLY A 191 3.74 -12.15 -9.83
N GLU A 192 4.91 -12.68 -10.16
CA GLU A 192 5.02 -13.79 -11.09
C GLU A 192 4.54 -15.09 -10.44
N LYS A 193 3.82 -15.93 -11.20
CA LYS A 193 3.20 -17.17 -10.70
C LYS A 193 4.20 -18.20 -10.12
N ASN A 194 5.50 -18.05 -10.42
CA ASN A 194 6.56 -18.96 -9.99
C ASN A 194 7.59 -18.30 -9.06
N GLN A 195 7.32 -17.07 -8.59
CA GLN A 195 8.14 -16.41 -7.59
C GLN A 195 7.49 -16.56 -6.20
N ALA A 196 8.28 -16.41 -5.14
CA ALA A 196 7.79 -16.47 -3.77
C ALA A 196 6.55 -15.57 -3.58
N ALA A 197 5.63 -16.01 -2.73
CA ALA A 197 4.46 -15.22 -2.34
C ALA A 197 4.94 -13.83 -1.84
N GLY A 198 4.68 -12.77 -2.61
CA GLY A 198 5.14 -11.41 -2.29
C GLY A 198 6.01 -10.72 -3.34
N SER A 199 6.15 -11.24 -4.56
CA SER A 199 6.91 -10.59 -5.64
C SER A 199 6.30 -9.29 -6.19
N ALA A 200 5.04 -8.98 -5.85
CA ALA A 200 4.43 -7.69 -6.17
C ALA A 200 4.83 -6.62 -5.14
N SER A 201 5.06 -5.40 -5.61
CA SER A 201 5.26 -4.26 -4.71
C SER A 201 3.98 -3.96 -3.93
N LEU A 202 4.16 -3.43 -2.72
CA LEU A 202 3.10 -3.11 -1.80
C LEU A 202 3.04 -1.60 -1.59
N SER A 203 1.85 -1.03 -1.75
CA SER A 203 1.60 0.41 -1.62
C SER A 203 0.16 0.64 -1.13
N VAL A 204 -0.24 1.90 -0.97
CA VAL A 204 -1.61 2.26 -0.58
C VAL A 204 -2.36 2.98 -1.70
N ILE A 205 -3.65 3.19 -1.52
CA ILE A 205 -4.49 3.95 -2.44
C ILE A 205 -5.23 5.03 -1.67
N ARG A 206 -5.26 6.22 -2.27
CA ARG A 206 -6.26 7.24 -1.94
C ARG A 206 -7.09 7.52 -3.20
N PRO A 207 -8.33 7.01 -3.28
CA PRO A 207 -9.19 7.22 -4.42
C PRO A 207 -9.45 8.71 -4.65
N VAL A 208 -9.53 9.09 -5.91
CA VAL A 208 -9.82 10.45 -6.36
C VAL A 208 -11.02 10.45 -7.30
N ARG A 209 -11.74 11.56 -7.33
CA ARG A 209 -12.76 11.88 -8.33
C ARG A 209 -12.70 13.35 -8.70
N GLY A 210 -13.28 13.72 -9.84
CA GLY A 210 -13.45 15.11 -10.23
C GLY A 210 -14.66 15.75 -9.55
N ILE A 211 -14.59 17.05 -9.27
CA ILE A 211 -15.76 17.84 -8.85
C ILE A 211 -16.38 18.39 -10.12
N LEU A 212 -17.58 17.93 -10.48
CA LEU A 212 -18.38 18.58 -11.52
C LEU A 212 -18.67 20.00 -11.03
N LYS A 213 -18.05 21.00 -11.67
CA LYS A 213 -18.47 22.40 -11.48
C LYS A 213 -19.93 22.47 -11.95
N GLY A 214 -20.85 22.74 -11.03
CA GLY A 214 -22.23 23.04 -11.42
C GLY A 214 -22.25 24.31 -12.26
N GLY A 215 -22.53 24.20 -13.57
CA GLY A 215 -22.72 25.37 -14.43
C GLY A 215 -22.49 25.16 -15.93
N SER A 216 -23.56 24.75 -16.63
CA SER A 216 -23.82 24.94 -18.08
C SER A 216 -23.01 24.15 -19.12
N VAL A 217 -23.77 23.54 -20.05
CA VAL A 217 -23.34 22.89 -21.30
C VAL A 217 -22.66 23.88 -22.29
N ALA A 218 -22.53 25.16 -21.93
CA ALA A 218 -21.96 26.19 -22.80
C ALA A 218 -20.42 26.23 -22.77
N ASP A 219 -19.78 25.84 -21.65
CA ASP A 219 -18.32 25.91 -21.52
C ASP A 219 -17.61 24.77 -22.28
N THR A 220 -18.29 23.63 -22.46
CA THR A 220 -17.76 22.49 -23.23
C THR A 220 -17.60 22.80 -24.72
N LYS A 221 -18.37 23.76 -25.25
CA LYS A 221 -18.21 24.22 -26.64
C LYS A 221 -16.99 25.10 -26.85
N LYS A 222 -16.60 25.92 -25.85
CA LYS A 222 -15.42 26.79 -25.97
C LYS A 222 -14.10 26.01 -25.93
N GLU A 223 -14.06 24.90 -25.20
CA GLU A 223 -12.85 24.07 -25.09
C GLU A 223 -12.64 23.17 -26.32
N LEU A 224 -13.73 22.70 -26.95
CA LEU A 224 -13.68 21.94 -28.21
C LEU A 224 -13.36 22.81 -29.45
N GLU A 225 -13.68 24.10 -29.42
CA GLU A 225 -13.32 25.05 -30.49
C GLU A 225 -11.89 25.60 -30.37
N ALA A 226 -11.30 25.58 -29.16
CA ALA A 226 -9.90 25.96 -28.97
C ALA A 226 -8.93 24.86 -29.45
N ASP A 227 -9.27 23.59 -29.26
CA ASP A 227 -8.44 22.44 -29.67
C ASP A 227 -8.43 22.21 -31.18
N SER A 228 -9.51 22.59 -31.89
CA SER A 228 -9.57 22.49 -33.36
C SER A 228 -8.76 23.58 -34.06
N ASN A 229 -8.64 24.78 -33.45
CA ASN A 229 -7.80 25.87 -33.96
C ASN A 229 -6.30 25.67 -33.68
N PHE A 230 -5.93 24.89 -32.68
CA PHE A 230 -4.52 24.54 -32.45
C PHE A 230 -4.01 23.52 -33.47
N LYS A 231 -4.88 22.65 -33.99
CA LYS A 231 -4.52 21.58 -34.94
C LYS A 231 -4.40 22.03 -36.40
N SER A 232 -4.90 23.22 -36.75
CA SER A 232 -4.88 23.76 -38.11
C SER A 232 -3.64 24.62 -38.43
N MET A 233 -2.81 24.96 -37.43
CA MET A 233 -1.62 25.80 -37.60
C MET A 233 -0.31 25.04 -37.85
N ASP A 234 -0.28 23.70 -37.69
CA ASP A 234 0.97 22.91 -37.75
C ASP A 234 1.17 22.15 -39.07
N VAL A 235 0.35 22.41 -40.10
CA VAL A 235 0.46 21.76 -41.43
C VAL A 235 0.57 22.80 -42.54
N SER A 236 1.60 23.65 -42.50
CA SER A 236 2.15 24.26 -43.72
C SER A 236 3.54 24.83 -43.44
N GLY A 237 4.62 24.18 -43.91
CA GLY A 237 5.96 24.70 -43.61
C GLY A 237 7.20 23.93 -44.08
N ARG A 238 7.25 23.54 -45.36
CA ARG A 238 8.47 23.36 -46.20
C ARG A 238 9.46 22.22 -45.89
N GLU A 239 9.46 21.25 -46.81
CA GLU A 239 10.64 20.49 -47.23
C GLU A 239 11.67 21.42 -47.90
N SER A 240 12.95 21.27 -47.56
CA SER A 240 14.06 21.62 -48.45
C SER A 240 15.20 20.63 -48.27
N LYS A 241 15.50 19.89 -49.35
CA LYS A 241 16.68 19.04 -49.52
C LYS A 241 17.96 19.86 -49.35
N ALA A 242 18.95 19.27 -48.68
CA ALA A 242 20.35 19.60 -48.86
C ALA A 242 21.17 18.30 -48.83
N GLU A 243 21.56 17.84 -50.01
CA GLU A 243 22.73 16.99 -50.21
C GLU A 243 23.98 17.80 -49.86
N LEU A 244 24.94 17.20 -49.14
CA LEU A 244 26.32 17.66 -49.18
C LEU A 244 27.26 16.49 -48.89
N GLY A 245 28.18 16.32 -49.83
CA GLY A 245 29.00 15.12 -50.01
C GLY A 245 30.05 14.92 -48.92
N VAL A 246 30.33 13.63 -48.71
CA VAL A 246 31.51 13.11 -48.04
C VAL A 246 32.74 13.53 -48.85
N LYS A 247 33.64 14.29 -48.24
CA LYS A 247 35.01 14.49 -48.75
C LYS A 247 35.99 13.90 -47.75
N VAL A 248 36.62 12.82 -48.19
CA VAL A 248 37.76 12.17 -47.56
C VAL A 248 38.99 12.99 -47.95
N ASP A 249 39.69 13.56 -46.97
CA ASP A 249 41.07 13.99 -47.15
C ASP A 249 41.97 13.16 -46.24
N LYS A 250 43.03 12.66 -46.87
CA LYS A 250 44.13 11.85 -46.35
C LYS A 250 45.41 12.65 -46.61
N LEU A 251 46.46 12.39 -45.83
CA LEU A 251 47.87 12.89 -45.89
C LEU A 251 48.11 14.07 -44.94
N ASP A 252 49.09 14.08 -44.03
CA ASP A 252 50.31 13.27 -43.84
C ASP A 252 50.51 12.82 -42.38
#